data_AF-A0A9D7FND5-F1
#
_entry.id   AF-A0A9D7FND5-F1
#
_cell.length_a   1.000
_cell.length_b   1.000
_cell.length_c   1.000
_cell.angle_alpha   90.00
_cell.angle_beta   90.00
_cell.angle_gamma   90.00
#
_symmetry.space_group_name_H-M   'P 1'
#
loop_
_entity.id
_entity.type
_entity.pdbx_description
1 polymer ?
#
loop_
_entity_poly.entity_id
_entity_poly.type
_entity_poly.pdbx_seq_one_letter_code
_entity_poly.pdbx_strand_id
1 'polypeptide(L)'
;MAQESGLPFREVYGAISLAVDDCRELGCLTLEAVNKALRSRKLAFEVSDKTAGQLSSPDLLLARRCSSGSPNPEEVAASVERYRGELASLRGHLKTSQQRWLKSDQHRLAALRRFAEKG
;
A
#
# COMPACT_ATOMS: atom_id res chain seq x y z
N MET A 1 -9.80 7.52 16.69
CA MET A 1 -9.26 7.63 18.07
C MET A 1 -8.27 8.77 18.22
N ALA A 2 -6.94 8.64 18.06
CA ALA A 2 -6.03 9.78 18.32
C ALA A 2 -6.34 11.04 17.49
N GLN A 3 -6.67 10.84 16.20
CA GLN A 3 -7.08 11.93 15.31
C GLN A 3 -8.44 12.54 15.68
N GLU A 4 -9.35 11.77 16.27
CA GLU A 4 -10.70 12.22 16.65
C GLU A 4 -10.71 12.86 18.04
N SER A 5 -9.85 12.39 18.96
CA SER A 5 -9.79 12.85 20.34
C SER A 5 -8.83 14.02 20.55
N GLY A 6 -7.96 14.31 19.58
CA GLY A 6 -6.88 15.31 19.72
C GLY A 6 -5.81 14.93 20.75
N LEU A 7 -5.84 13.70 21.26
CA LEU A 7 -4.90 13.22 22.29
C LEU A 7 -3.57 12.80 21.65
N PRO A 8 -2.45 12.90 22.41
CA PRO A 8 -1.16 12.42 21.93
C PRO A 8 -1.22 10.95 21.51
N PHE A 9 -0.70 10.65 20.32
CA PHE A 9 -0.72 9.29 19.76
C PHE A 9 -0.16 8.24 20.74
N ARG A 10 0.92 8.57 21.44
CA ARG A 10 1.58 7.68 22.41
C ARG A 10 0.65 7.28 23.56
N GLU A 11 -0.18 8.20 24.03
CA GLU A 11 -1.09 7.94 25.15
C GLU A 11 -2.25 7.05 24.71
N VAL A 12 -2.83 7.36 23.54
CA VAL A 12 -3.89 6.54 22.95
C VAL A 12 -3.38 5.13 22.66
N TYR A 13 -2.20 5.00 22.06
CA TYR A 13 -1.59 3.70 21.80
C TYR A 13 -1.37 2.90 23.09
N GLY A 14 -0.87 3.56 24.15
CA GLY A 14 -0.71 2.93 25.46
C GLY A 14 -2.03 2.49 26.11
N ALA A 15 -3.16 3.15 25.82
CA ALA A 15 -4.48 2.69 26.25
C ALA A 15 -4.93 1.47 25.46
N ILE A 16 -4.73 1.47 24.14
CA ILE A 16 -5.07 0.33 23.28
C ILE A 16 -4.27 -0.91 23.66
N SER A 17 -2.98 -0.79 23.93
CA SER A 17 -2.16 -1.92 24.41
C SER A 17 -2.72 -2.54 25.69
N LEU A 18 -3.11 -1.70 26.66
CA LEU A 18 -3.73 -2.18 27.90
C LEU A 18 -5.08 -2.87 27.65
N ALA A 19 -5.90 -2.33 26.75
CA ALA A 19 -7.16 -2.95 26.37
C ALA A 19 -6.96 -4.31 25.66
N VAL A 20 -5.92 -4.44 24.82
CA VAL A 20 -5.57 -5.70 24.15
C VAL A 20 -5.13 -6.76 25.17
N ASP A 21 -4.35 -6.37 26.18
CA ASP A 21 -3.94 -7.29 27.25
C ASP A 21 -5.14 -7.74 28.10
N ASP A 22 -6.05 -6.83 28.45
CA ASP A 22 -7.30 -7.14 29.17
C ASP A 22 -8.21 -8.11 28.36
N CYS A 23 -8.11 -8.09 27.03
CA CYS A 23 -8.90 -8.91 26.13
C CYS A 23 -8.17 -10.17 25.62
N ARG A 24 -6.95 -10.47 26.10
CA ARG A 24 -6.12 -11.54 25.55
C ARG A 24 -6.83 -12.90 25.51
N GLU A 25 -7.48 -13.27 26.60
CA GLU A 25 -8.20 -14.56 26.73
C GLU A 25 -9.48 -14.63 25.88
N LEU A 26 -10.05 -13.48 25.52
CA LEU A 26 -11.27 -13.40 24.70
C LEU A 26 -10.97 -13.51 23.21
N GLY A 27 -9.72 -13.28 22.79
CA GLY A 27 -9.30 -13.28 21.39
C GLY A 27 -9.87 -12.12 20.56
N CYS A 28 -10.62 -11.20 21.16
CA CYS A 28 -11.19 -10.04 20.49
C CYS A 28 -11.22 -8.81 21.41
N LEU A 29 -11.02 -7.62 20.83
CA LEU A 29 -11.03 -6.36 21.56
C LEU A 29 -12.48 -5.88 21.74
N THR A 30 -12.88 -5.53 22.96
CA THR A 30 -14.23 -5.03 23.25
C THR A 30 -14.23 -3.52 23.50
N LEU A 31 -15.35 -2.87 23.19
CA LEU A 31 -15.53 -1.43 23.45
C LEU A 31 -15.35 -1.10 24.94
N GLU A 32 -15.91 -1.94 25.81
CA GLU A 32 -15.83 -1.80 27.25
C GLU A 32 -14.38 -1.82 27.73
N ALA A 33 -13.56 -2.75 27.24
CA ALA A 33 -12.14 -2.83 27.57
C ALA A 33 -11.38 -1.58 27.11
N VAL A 34 -11.66 -1.08 25.91
CA VAL A 34 -11.05 0.15 25.38
C VAL A 34 -11.41 1.36 26.25
N ASN A 35 -12.68 1.57 26.56
CA ASN A 35 -13.12 2.71 27.37
C ASN A 35 -12.63 2.59 28.82
N LYS A 36 -12.55 1.39 29.38
CA LYS A 36 -11.91 1.12 30.68
C LYS A 36 -10.42 1.49 30.65
N ALA A 37 -9.70 1.14 29.59
CA ALA A 37 -8.29 1.46 29.43
C ALA A 37 -8.02 2.98 29.28
N LEU A 38 -8.88 3.69 28.54
CA LEU A 38 -8.81 5.15 28.42
C LEU A 38 -9.02 5.83 29.79
N ARG A 39 -10.04 5.40 30.54
CA ARG A 39 -10.33 5.93 31.89
C ARG A 39 -9.19 5.67 32.88
N SER A 40 -8.64 4.46 32.89
CA SER A 40 -7.53 4.11 33.79
C SER A 40 -6.24 4.89 33.49
N ARG A 41 -6.04 5.33 32.23
CA ARG A 41 -4.98 6.25 31.85
C ARG A 41 -5.34 7.74 32.00
N LYS A 42 -6.50 8.06 32.59
CA LYS A 42 -7.00 9.43 32.81
C LYS A 42 -7.16 10.24 31.52
N LEU A 43 -7.49 9.56 30.41
CA LEU A 43 -7.74 10.21 29.14
C LEU A 43 -9.21 10.62 29.05
N ALA A 44 -9.46 11.92 28.84
CA ALA A 44 -10.80 12.50 28.75
C ALA A 44 -11.44 12.27 27.36
N PHE A 45 -11.53 11.01 26.95
CA PHE A 45 -12.15 10.60 25.70
C PHE A 45 -12.87 9.26 25.89
N GLU A 46 -14.05 9.14 25.28
CA GLU A 46 -14.82 7.91 25.27
C GLU A 46 -15.11 7.51 23.81
N VAL A 47 -14.82 6.25 23.49
CA VAL A 47 -15.10 5.69 22.17
C VAL A 47 -16.59 5.40 22.08
N SER A 48 -17.21 5.94 21.04
CA SER A 48 -18.60 5.64 20.69
C SER A 48 -18.74 4.29 19.97
N ASP A 49 -19.92 3.69 20.02
CA ASP A 49 -20.25 2.48 19.23
C ASP A 49 -19.97 2.67 17.74
N LYS A 50 -20.20 3.88 17.22
CA LYS A 50 -19.93 4.22 15.82
C LYS A 50 -18.42 4.10 15.52
N THR A 51 -17.57 4.69 16.35
CA THR A 51 -16.12 4.61 16.20
C THR A 51 -15.64 3.17 16.37
N ALA A 52 -16.19 2.43 17.34
CA ALA A 52 -15.88 1.03 17.56
C ALA A 52 -16.24 0.17 16.35
N GLY A 53 -17.43 0.34 15.78
CA GLY A 53 -17.89 -0.36 14.59
C GLY A 53 -17.04 -0.09 13.36
N GLN A 54 -16.50 1.12 13.22
CA GLN A 54 -15.56 1.46 12.13
C GLN A 54 -14.19 0.79 12.29
N LEU A 55 -13.80 0.43 13.51
CA LEU A 55 -12.51 -0.17 13.82
C LEU A 55 -12.59 -1.70 13.96
N SER A 56 -13.78 -2.27 14.07
CA SER A 56 -14.00 -3.70 14.27
C SER A 56 -14.00 -4.53 12.98
N SER A 57 -14.06 -3.88 11.81
CA SER A 57 -14.03 -4.55 10.50
C SER A 57 -12.72 -4.26 9.75
N PRO A 58 -11.96 -5.30 9.35
CA PRO A 58 -10.80 -5.15 8.47
C PRO A 58 -11.13 -4.41 7.18
N ASP A 59 -12.28 -4.66 6.57
CA ASP A 59 -12.68 -4.02 5.31
C ASP A 59 -12.90 -2.51 5.50
N LEU A 60 -13.53 -2.11 6.60
CA LEU A 60 -13.71 -0.70 6.94
C LEU A 60 -12.38 0.00 7.24
N LEU A 61 -11.42 -0.70 7.85
CA LEU A 61 -10.07 -0.19 8.07
C LEU A 61 -9.31 0.01 6.74
N LEU A 62 -9.45 -0.91 5.80
CA LEU A 62 -8.85 -0.81 4.46
C LEU A 62 -9.45 0.36 3.68
N ALA A 63 -10.78 0.51 3.69
CA ALA A 63 -11.48 1.59 3.00
C ALA A 63 -11.06 2.99 3.50
N ARG A 64 -10.65 3.13 4.76
CA ARG A 64 -10.19 4.42 5.32
C ARG A 64 -8.77 4.81 4.90
N ARG A 65 -7.96 3.89 4.38
CA ARG A 65 -6.60 4.20 3.95
C ARG A 65 -6.64 4.81 2.56
N CYS A 66 -6.87 6.11 2.42
CA CYS A 66 -7.01 6.79 1.11
C CYS A 66 -5.70 7.38 0.56
N SER A 67 -4.55 7.05 1.14
CA SER A 67 -3.26 7.55 0.67
C SER A 67 -2.77 6.79 -0.57
N SER A 68 -1.97 7.44 -1.40
CA SER A 68 -1.36 6.80 -2.56
C SER A 68 -0.56 5.55 -2.16
N GLY A 69 -0.77 4.44 -2.88
CA GLY A 69 -0.12 3.15 -2.61
C GLY A 69 -0.67 2.39 -1.40
N SER A 70 -1.79 2.84 -0.84
CA SER A 70 -2.53 2.12 0.19
C SER A 70 -3.17 0.84 -0.36
N PRO A 71 -3.55 -0.11 0.53
CA PRO A 71 -4.25 -1.33 0.12
C PRO A 71 -5.75 -1.12 -0.16
N ASN A 72 -6.23 0.12 -0.28
CA ASN A 72 -7.65 0.34 -0.58
C ASN A 72 -7.95 -0.05 -2.05
N PRO A 73 -9.19 -0.46 -2.37
CA PRO A 73 -9.52 -0.93 -3.72
C PRO A 73 -9.26 0.08 -4.84
N GLU A 74 -9.54 1.36 -4.60
CA GLU A 74 -9.39 2.43 -5.61
C GLU A 74 -7.92 2.70 -5.94
N GLU A 75 -7.05 2.77 -4.94
CA GLU A 75 -5.61 2.99 -5.05
C GLU A 75 -4.89 1.78 -5.64
N VAL A 76 -5.37 0.57 -5.32
CA VAL A 76 -4.91 -0.66 -5.97
C VAL A 76 -5.29 -0.64 -7.45
N ALA A 77 -6.53 -0.27 -7.81
CA ALA A 77 -6.94 -0.15 -9.20
C ALA A 77 -6.13 0.91 -9.96
N ALA A 78 -5.93 2.09 -9.37
CA ALA A 78 -5.09 3.13 -9.94
C ALA A 78 -3.64 2.67 -10.13
N SER A 79 -3.09 1.93 -9.16
CA SER A 79 -1.75 1.36 -9.26
C SER A 79 -1.65 0.32 -10.39
N VAL A 80 -2.65 -0.55 -10.54
CA VAL A 80 -2.72 -1.53 -11.62
C VAL A 80 -2.72 -0.85 -12.99
N GLU A 81 -3.52 0.20 -13.18
CA GLU A 81 -3.55 0.94 -14.45
C GLU A 81 -2.21 1.62 -14.75
N ARG A 82 -1.59 2.24 -13.75
CA ARG A 82 -0.25 2.80 -13.88
C ARG A 82 0.77 1.74 -14.32
N TYR A 83 0.80 0.58 -13.66
CA TYR A 83 1.73 -0.50 -14.01
C TYR A 83 1.45 -1.10 -15.39
N ARG A 84 0.19 -1.15 -15.83
CA ARG A 84 -0.16 -1.54 -17.21
C ARG A 84 0.45 -0.57 -18.23
N GLY A 85 0.37 0.73 -17.97
CA GLY A 85 1.00 1.75 -18.81
C GLY A 85 2.52 1.63 -18.85
N GLU A 86 3.16 1.45 -17.69
CA GLU A 86 4.62 1.25 -17.59
C GLU A 86 5.08 0.00 -18.36
N LEU A 87 4.37 -1.12 -18.22
CA LEU A 87 4.65 -2.35 -18.96
C LEU A 87 4.50 -2.17 -20.48
N ALA A 88 3.49 -1.45 -20.94
CA ALA A 88 3.30 -1.16 -22.36
C ALA A 88 4.46 -0.31 -22.91
N SER A 89 4.90 0.70 -22.17
CA SER A 89 6.05 1.54 -22.50
C SER A 89 7.35 0.73 -22.57
N LEU A 90 7.62 -0.10 -21.55
CA LEU A 90 8.79 -0.98 -21.52
C LEU A 90 8.82 -1.96 -22.69
N ARG A 91 7.68 -2.56 -23.05
CA ARG A 91 7.56 -3.41 -24.25
C ARG A 91 7.88 -2.64 -25.53
N GLY A 92 7.42 -1.40 -25.64
CA GLY A 92 7.75 -0.51 -26.76
C GLY A 92 9.26 -0.21 -26.86
N HIS A 93 9.90 0.09 -25.73
CA HIS A 93 11.34 0.32 -25.66
C HIS A 93 12.15 -0.94 -26.04
N LEU A 94 11.73 -2.11 -25.56
CA LEU A 94 12.38 -3.38 -25.87
C LEU A 94 12.30 -3.69 -27.37
N LYS A 95 11.11 -3.57 -27.97
CA LYS A 95 10.91 -3.75 -29.42
C LYS A 95 11.79 -2.81 -30.24
N THR A 96 11.83 -1.53 -29.87
CA THR A 96 12.64 -0.52 -30.57
C THR A 96 14.13 -0.82 -30.46
N SER A 97 14.58 -1.30 -29.30
CA SER A 97 15.99 -1.68 -29.08
C SER A 97 16.37 -2.92 -29.89
N GLN A 98 15.49 -3.93 -29.92
CA GLN A 98 15.68 -5.14 -30.73
C GLN A 98 15.77 -4.82 -32.22
N GLN A 99 14.89 -3.95 -32.73
CA GLN A 99 14.93 -3.51 -34.13
C GLN A 99 16.22 -2.76 -34.48
N ARG A 100 16.71 -1.89 -33.58
CA ARG A 100 17.99 -1.19 -33.74
C ARG A 100 19.15 -2.17 -33.82
N TRP A 101 19.17 -3.17 -32.95
CA TRP A 101 20.20 -4.20 -32.94
C TRP A 101 20.21 -5.02 -34.25
N LEU A 102 19.03 -5.50 -34.69
CA LEU A 102 18.90 -6.25 -35.94
C LEU A 102 19.38 -5.45 -37.17
N LYS A 103 19.02 -4.17 -37.26
CA LYS A 103 19.49 -3.30 -38.35
C LYS A 103 21.01 -3.14 -38.32
N SER A 104 21.58 -2.92 -37.15
CA SER A 104 23.04 -2.79 -36.98
C SER A 104 23.78 -4.06 -37.43
N ASP A 105 23.29 -5.24 -37.02
CA ASP A 105 23.90 -6.51 -37.42
C ASP A 105 23.76 -6.78 -38.93
N GLN A 106 22.61 -6.46 -39.53
CA GLN A 106 22.43 -6.52 -40.99
C GLN A 106 23.43 -5.62 -41.74
N HIS A 107 23.64 -4.38 -41.27
CA HIS A 107 24.63 -3.48 -41.84
C HIS A 107 26.05 -4.04 -41.70
N ARG A 108 26.38 -4.62 -40.55
CA ARG A 108 27.69 -5.25 -40.31
C ARG A 108 27.93 -6.43 -41.25
N LEU A 109 26.96 -7.32 -41.39
CA LEU A 109 27.03 -8.46 -42.30
C LEU A 109 27.15 -8.02 -43.77
N ALA A 110 26.40 -7.00 -44.18
CA ALA A 110 26.49 -6.45 -45.53
C ALA A 110 27.88 -5.83 -45.82
N ALA A 111 28.48 -5.15 -44.84
CA ALA A 111 29.83 -4.59 -44.96
C ALA A 111 30.89 -5.70 -45.10
N LEU A 112 30.78 -6.78 -44.31
CA LEU A 112 31.68 -7.93 -44.40
C LEU A 112 31.60 -8.62 -45.77
N ARG A 113 30.40 -8.82 -46.32
CA ARG A 113 30.21 -9.40 -47.66
C ARG A 113 30.87 -8.55 -48.75
N ARG A 114 30.66 -7.24 -48.73
CA ARG A 114 31.28 -6.30 -49.69
C ARG A 114 32.81 -6.29 -49.61
N PHE A 115 33.37 -6.53 -48.41
CA PHE A 115 34.82 -6.64 -48.24
C PHE A 115 35.35 -7.94 -48.84
N ALA A 116 34.67 -9.07 -48.58
CA ALA A 116 35.03 -10.37 -49.12
C ALA A 116 34.92 -10.47 -50.66
N GLU A 117 34.02 -9.70 -51.27
CA GLU A 117 33.88 -9.65 -52.74
C GLU A 117 34.95 -8.78 -53.43
N LYS A 118 35.70 -7.96 -52.68
CA LYS A 118 36.73 -7.05 -53.20
C LYS A 118 38.18 -7.51 -52.96
N GLY A 119 38.38 -8.55 -52.15
CA GLY A 119 39.68 -9.16 -51.87
C GLY A 119 39.82 -10.49 -52.59
#